data_AF-A8N754-F1
#
_entry.id   AF-A8N754-F1
#
_cell.length_a   1.000
_cell.length_b   1.000
_cell.length_c   1.000
_cell.angle_alpha   90.00
_cell.angle_beta   90.00
_cell.angle_gamma   90.00
#
_symmetry.space_group_name_H-M   'P 1'
#
loop_
_entity.id
_entity.type
_entity.pdbx_description
1 polymer ?
#
loop_
_entity_poly.entity_id
_entity_poly.type
_entity_poly.pdbx_seq_one_letter_code
_entity_poly.pdbx_strand_id
1 'polypeptide(L)'
;MAEPAEQGVSVSTIFLESRKPTLPSLVLQVTRLVGSYMLWIGVHDGTAESKEQAVKQGSLCKDWAVAMPPRAPGMGANATSLFRSASSDNAFPMAQRLVGFGQGPELVLEAERGIVETLKELEK
;
A
#
# COMPACT_ATOMS: atom_id res chain seq x y z
N MET A 1 -24.77 -21.98 -15.61
CA MET A 1 -23.45 -22.37 -15.07
C MET A 1 -22.87 -21.10 -14.46
N ALA A 2 -23.00 -20.94 -13.14
CA ALA A 2 -22.52 -19.76 -12.43
C ALA A 2 -21.06 -20.01 -12.01
N GLU A 3 -20.17 -19.06 -12.31
CA GLU A 3 -18.79 -19.10 -11.81
C GLU A 3 -18.78 -19.17 -10.28
N PRO A 4 -17.85 -19.95 -9.67
CA PRO A 4 -17.75 -20.01 -8.22
C PRO A 4 -17.29 -18.63 -7.71
N ALA A 5 -18.04 -18.08 -6.76
CA ALA A 5 -17.67 -16.83 -6.10
C ALA A 5 -16.31 -16.99 -5.42
N GLU A 6 -15.26 -16.36 -5.96
CA GLU A 6 -13.97 -16.22 -5.28
C GLU A 6 -14.24 -15.59 -3.90
N GLN A 7 -13.80 -16.27 -2.85
CA GLN A 7 -14.00 -15.85 -1.46
C GLN A 7 -13.35 -14.48 -1.27
N GLY A 8 -14.19 -13.45 -1.22
CA GLY A 8 -13.90 -12.09 -1.68
C GLY A 8 -13.07 -11.19 -0.75
N VAL A 9 -12.36 -11.77 0.22
CA VAL A 9 -11.45 -11.03 1.11
C VAL A 9 -10.23 -11.89 1.43
N SER A 10 -9.02 -11.39 1.14
CA SER A 10 -7.77 -12.00 1.61
C SER A 10 -6.85 -10.96 2.24
N VAL A 11 -6.09 -11.36 3.26
CA VAL A 11 -5.14 -10.49 3.95
C VAL A 11 -3.75 -11.12 3.88
N SER A 12 -2.76 -10.36 3.42
CA SER A 12 -1.35 -10.75 3.43
C SER A 12 -0.51 -9.71 4.13
N THR A 13 0.63 -10.12 4.69
CA THR A 13 1.57 -9.21 5.36
C THR A 13 2.97 -9.47 4.85
N ILE A 14 3.60 -8.40 4.37
CA ILE A 14 4.82 -8.40 3.59
C ILE A 14 5.81 -7.48 4.29
N PHE A 15 7.04 -7.94 4.40
CA PHE A 15 8.14 -7.15 4.91
C PHE A 15 8.91 -6.58 3.73
N LEU A 16 9.06 -5.26 3.71
CA LEU A 16 9.84 -4.54 2.72
C LEU A 16 11.13 -4.09 3.39
N GLU A 17 12.21 -4.83 3.13
CA GLU A 17 13.52 -4.52 3.66
C GLU A 17 14.06 -3.21 3.07
N SER A 18 14.56 -2.33 3.93
CA SER A 18 15.16 -1.08 3.48
C SER A 18 16.50 -1.34 2.79
N ARG A 19 16.64 -0.84 1.56
CA ARG A 19 17.90 -0.91 0.80
C ARG A 19 18.95 0.12 1.24
N LYS A 20 18.56 1.08 2.10
CA LYS A 20 19.46 2.10 2.65
C LYS A 20 19.57 1.91 4.16
N PRO A 21 20.78 1.69 4.72
CA PRO A 21 20.94 1.45 6.15
C PRO A 21 20.56 2.65 7.04
N THR A 22 20.38 3.82 6.45
CA THR A 22 19.89 5.04 7.14
C THR A 22 18.38 5.11 7.26
N LEU A 23 17.64 4.22 6.59
CA LEU A 23 16.18 4.21 6.55
C LEU A 23 15.64 2.93 7.18
N PRO A 24 14.56 3.01 7.97
CA PRO A 24 13.96 1.85 8.59
C PRO A 24 13.21 0.99 7.54
N SER A 25 13.05 -0.31 7.83
CA SER A 25 12.28 -1.21 6.99
C SER A 25 10.78 -0.94 7.13
N LEU A 26 9.98 -1.44 6.19
CA LEU A 26 8.53 -1.23 6.18
C LEU A 26 7.79 -2.56 6.29
N VAL A 27 6.62 -2.53 6.90
CA VAL A 27 5.65 -3.63 6.87
C VAL A 27 4.43 -3.17 6.11
N LEU A 28 4.09 -3.91 5.06
CA LEU A 28 2.91 -3.72 4.24
C LEU A 28 1.91 -4.84 4.54
N GLN A 29 0.73 -4.48 5.04
CA GLN A 29 -0.41 -5.39 5.04
C GLN A 29 -1.35 -5.04 3.89
N VAL A 30 -1.65 -6.04 3.06
CA VAL A 30 -2.56 -5.90 1.92
C VAL A 30 -3.84 -6.65 2.24
N THR A 31 -4.96 -5.94 2.26
CA THR A 31 -6.29 -6.54 2.29
C THR A 31 -6.88 -6.45 0.89
N ARG A 32 -6.95 -7.56 0.18
CA ARG A 32 -7.63 -7.67 -1.11
C ARG A 32 -9.12 -7.85 -0.86
N LEU A 33 -9.93 -6.99 -1.46
CA LEU A 33 -11.38 -7.06 -1.52
C LEU A 33 -11.82 -7.32 -2.97
N VAL A 34 -13.10 -7.58 -3.19
CA VAL A 34 -13.65 -7.66 -4.56
C VAL A 34 -13.47 -6.32 -5.28
N GLY A 35 -12.59 -6.29 -6.29
CA GLY A 35 -12.34 -5.12 -7.13
C GLY A 35 -11.60 -3.96 -6.46
N SER A 36 -11.02 -4.15 -5.26
CA SER A 36 -10.27 -3.11 -4.55
C SER A 36 -9.23 -3.69 -3.62
N TYR A 37 -8.25 -2.87 -3.23
CA TYR A 37 -7.23 -3.21 -2.26
C TYR A 37 -7.18 -2.15 -1.16
N MET A 38 -7.02 -2.58 0.08
CA MET A 38 -6.62 -1.70 1.19
C MET A 38 -5.18 -2.01 1.56
N LEU A 39 -4.35 -0.98 1.59
CA LEU A 39 -2.92 -1.08 1.86
C LEU A 39 -2.62 -0.36 3.17
N TRP A 40 -1.95 -1.08 4.07
CA TRP A 40 -1.56 -0.60 5.38
C TRP A 40 -0.05 -0.62 5.48
N ILE A 41 0.58 0.53 5.68
CA ILE A 41 2.04 0.62 5.70
C ILE A 41 2.46 1.22 7.03
N GLY A 42 3.39 0.56 7.70
CA GLY A 42 4.07 1.10 8.86
C GLY A 42 5.57 0.90 8.78
N VAL A 43 6.26 1.72 9.55
CA VAL A 43 7.69 1.60 9.77
C VAL A 43 7.93 0.47 10.76
N HIS A 44 8.95 -0.34 10.50
CA HIS A 44 9.38 -1.45 11.34
C HIS A 44 10.90 -1.46 11.51
N ASP A 45 11.34 -1.29 12.76
CA ASP A 45 12.76 -1.27 13.12
C ASP A 45 13.33 -2.69 13.40
N GLY A 46 12.53 -3.74 13.12
CA GLY A 46 12.88 -5.14 13.36
C GLY A 46 13.18 -5.95 12.09
N THR A 47 13.38 -7.26 12.27
CA THR A 47 13.62 -8.22 11.19
C THR A 47 12.30 -8.70 10.55
N ALA A 48 12.40 -9.33 9.37
CA ALA A 48 11.25 -9.90 8.65
C ALA A 48 10.38 -10.85 9.49
N GLU A 49 10.98 -11.55 10.45
CA GLU A 49 10.33 -12.51 11.35
C GLU A 49 9.40 -11.85 12.38
N SER A 50 9.51 -10.54 12.57
CA SER A 50 8.71 -9.77 13.51
C SER A 50 7.65 -8.88 12.83
N LYS A 51 7.40 -9.11 11.53
CA LYS A 51 6.44 -8.30 10.74
C LYS A 51 5.01 -8.34 11.31
N GLU A 52 4.56 -9.48 11.85
CA GLU A 52 3.24 -9.58 12.47
C GLU A 52 3.15 -8.75 13.76
N GLN A 53 4.28 -8.49 14.42
CA GLN A 53 4.34 -7.67 15.62
C GLN A 53 4.12 -6.18 15.30
N ALA A 54 4.65 -5.70 14.16
CA ALA A 54 4.40 -4.34 13.68
C ALA A 54 2.90 -4.09 13.40
N VAL A 55 2.22 -5.09 12.84
CA VAL A 55 0.76 -5.07 12.65
C VAL A 55 0.04 -4.98 13.99
N LYS A 56 0.38 -5.85 14.94
CA LYS A 56 -0.26 -5.93 16.27
C LYS A 56 -0.05 -4.67 17.11
N GLN A 57 1.04 -3.94 16.89
CA GLN A 57 1.33 -2.70 17.61
C GLN A 57 0.57 -1.48 17.08
N GLY A 58 -0.22 -1.62 16.01
CA GLY A 58 -1.11 -0.55 15.51
C GLY A 58 -0.38 0.62 14.84
N SER A 59 0.91 0.46 14.50
CA SER A 59 1.74 1.52 13.90
C SER A 59 1.42 1.78 12.40
N LEU A 60 0.53 0.97 11.80
CA LEU A 60 0.27 0.99 10.35
C LEU A 60 -0.67 2.10 9.87
N CYS A 61 -1.13 2.99 10.77
CA CYS A 61 -2.31 3.81 10.54
C CYS A 61 -2.11 5.26 11.02
N LYS A 62 -1.35 6.06 10.26
CA LYS A 62 -1.21 7.51 10.50
C LYS A 62 -2.06 8.36 9.54
N ASP A 63 -2.09 8.00 8.26
CA ASP A 63 -2.88 8.69 7.23
C ASP A 63 -3.52 7.68 6.29
N TRP A 64 -4.70 8.03 5.76
CA TRP A 64 -5.47 7.22 4.83
C TRP A 64 -5.91 8.04 3.64
N ALA A 65 -5.76 7.46 2.47
CA ALA A 65 -6.37 7.94 1.25
C ALA A 65 -6.85 6.76 0.42
N VAL A 66 -7.90 7.01 -0.34
CA VAL A 66 -8.40 6.08 -1.35
C VAL A 66 -8.18 6.72 -2.71
N ALA A 67 -7.72 5.93 -3.68
CA ALA A 67 -7.66 6.34 -5.07
C ALA A 67 -8.30 5.27 -5.92
N MET A 68 -8.92 5.69 -7.02
CA MET A 68 -9.62 4.79 -7.94
C MET A 68 -8.97 4.90 -9.31
N PRO A 69 -8.83 3.77 -10.05
CA PRO A 69 -8.34 3.81 -11.41
C PRO A 69 -9.20 4.74 -12.29
N PRO A 70 -8.58 5.53 -13.18
CA PRO A 70 -9.32 6.34 -14.13
C PRO A 70 -10.16 5.44 -15.05
N ARG A 71 -11.43 5.82 -15.27
CA ARG A 71 -12.37 5.07 -16.12
C ARG A 71 -12.05 5.14 -17.62
N ALA A 72 -11.22 6.09 -18.03
CA ALA A 72 -10.88 6.32 -19.42
C ALA A 72 -9.38 6.66 -19.57
N PRO A 73 -8.74 6.26 -20.69
CA PRO A 73 -7.37 6.66 -21.00
C PRO A 73 -7.25 8.19 -21.07
N GLY A 74 -6.19 8.74 -20.48
CA GLY A 74 -5.94 10.19 -20.45
C GLY A 74 -6.65 10.95 -19.32
N MET A 75 -7.45 10.27 -18.49
CA MET A 75 -8.00 10.87 -17.28
C MET A 75 -7.00 10.71 -16.12
N GLY A 76 -6.74 11.79 -15.39
CA GLY A 76 -5.82 11.76 -14.25
C GLY A 76 -6.32 10.85 -13.12
N ALA A 77 -5.38 10.21 -12.42
CA ALA A 77 -5.65 9.48 -11.20
C ALA A 77 -6.09 10.44 -10.08
N ASN A 78 -7.28 10.22 -9.54
CA ASN A 78 -7.80 10.99 -8.42
C ASN A 78 -7.71 10.17 -7.13
N ALA A 79 -7.30 10.81 -6.05
CA ALA A 79 -7.40 10.29 -4.71
C ALA A 79 -8.30 11.18 -3.85
N THR A 80 -8.74 10.63 -2.74
CA THR A 80 -9.48 11.31 -1.68
C THR A 80 -8.84 10.92 -0.37
N SER A 81 -8.39 11.89 0.42
CA SER A 81 -7.93 11.61 1.78
C SER A 81 -9.14 11.31 2.66
N LEU A 82 -9.12 10.16 3.32
CA LEU A 82 -10.17 9.74 4.25
C LEU A 82 -9.82 10.12 5.69
N PHE A 83 -8.53 10.06 6.03
CA PHE A 83 -8.00 10.47 7.32
C PHE A 83 -6.62 11.08 7.10
N ARG A 84 -6.40 12.31 7.55
CA ARG A 84 -5.13 13.02 7.39
C ARG A 84 -4.70 13.55 8.75
N SER A 85 -3.51 13.14 9.21
CA SER A 85 -2.86 13.78 10.33
C SER A 85 -2.32 15.15 9.90
N ALA A 86 -2.36 16.15 10.77
CA ALA A 86 -1.81 17.48 10.45
C ALA A 86 -0.30 17.46 10.12
N SER A 87 0.40 16.39 10.55
CA SER A 87 1.83 16.21 10.40
C SER A 87 2.26 15.45 9.14
N SER A 88 1.34 14.81 8.40
CA SER A 88 1.71 13.95 7.28
C SER A 88 0.60 13.89 6.22
N ASP A 89 1.01 13.86 4.96
CA ASP A 89 0.13 13.76 3.80
C ASP A 89 0.69 12.78 2.77
N ASN A 90 1.34 11.72 3.24
CA ASN A 90 2.02 10.77 2.36
C ASN A 90 1.03 9.81 1.69
N ALA A 91 -0.10 9.50 2.34
CA ALA A 91 -1.09 8.56 1.85
C ALA A 91 -1.79 9.04 0.57
N PHE A 92 -2.16 10.33 0.48
CA PHE A 92 -2.86 10.89 -0.68
C PHE A 92 -2.08 10.79 -1.99
N PRO A 93 -0.86 11.36 -2.10
CA PRO A 93 -0.11 11.31 -3.34
C PRO A 93 0.37 9.89 -3.65
N MET A 94 0.58 9.03 -2.65
CA MET A 94 0.89 7.61 -2.87
C MET A 94 -0.30 6.85 -3.45
N ALA A 95 -1.51 7.05 -2.93
CA ALA A 95 -2.72 6.45 -3.49
C ALA A 95 -2.94 6.89 -4.95
N GLN A 96 -2.78 8.18 -5.26
CA GLN A 96 -2.86 8.66 -6.65
C GLN A 96 -1.85 7.96 -7.57
N ARG A 97 -0.61 7.80 -7.12
CA ARG A 97 0.45 7.20 -7.94
C ARG A 97 0.26 5.72 -8.17
N LEU A 98 -0.19 4.98 -7.16
CA LEU A 98 -0.47 3.56 -7.28
C LEU A 98 -1.53 3.27 -8.35
N VAL A 99 -2.54 4.14 -8.49
CA VAL A 99 -3.56 4.00 -9.53
C VAL A 99 -3.21 4.75 -10.84
N GLY A 100 -2.22 5.65 -10.80
CA GLY A 100 -1.83 6.54 -11.90
C GLY A 100 -0.50 6.22 -12.59
N PHE A 101 0.23 5.22 -12.12
CA PHE A 101 1.57 4.82 -12.59
C PHE A 101 2.63 5.96 -12.55
N GLY A 102 3.08 6.29 -11.32
CA GLY A 102 4.46 6.70 -11.04
C GLY A 102 4.80 8.20 -11.17
N GLN A 103 5.17 8.83 -10.04
CA GLN A 103 6.10 9.98 -9.92
C GLN A 103 6.15 10.52 -8.47
N GLY A 104 7.05 10.00 -7.62
CA GLY A 104 7.16 10.39 -6.19
C GLY A 104 8.60 10.52 -5.66
N PRO A 105 8.79 10.99 -4.41
CA PRO A 105 10.10 11.14 -3.75
C PRO A 105 10.74 9.81 -3.28
N GLU A 106 12.08 9.71 -3.25
CA GLU A 106 12.88 8.47 -3.10
C GLU A 106 12.38 7.43 -2.08
N LEU A 107 11.94 7.84 -0.89
CA LEU A 107 11.52 6.91 0.16
C LEU A 107 10.12 6.35 -0.10
N VAL A 108 9.25 7.21 -0.64
CA VAL A 108 7.93 6.79 -1.11
C VAL A 108 8.07 6.00 -2.41
N LEU A 109 9.08 6.27 -3.24
CA LEU A 109 9.38 5.44 -4.42
C LEU A 109 9.84 4.04 -4.05
N GLU A 110 10.68 3.86 -3.02
CA GLU A 110 11.08 2.51 -2.60
C GLU A 110 9.89 1.74 -2.01
N ALA A 111 9.05 2.40 -1.20
CA ALA A 111 7.81 1.80 -0.71
C ALA A 111 6.84 1.49 -1.86
N GLU A 112 6.60 2.45 -2.76
CA GLU A 112 5.74 2.33 -3.94
C GLU A 112 6.23 1.22 -4.87
N ARG A 113 7.54 1.12 -5.10
CA ARG A 113 8.12 0.07 -5.93
C ARG A 113 7.96 -1.29 -5.29
N GLY A 114 8.21 -1.43 -3.99
CA GLY A 114 7.95 -2.69 -3.26
C GLY A 114 6.48 -3.09 -3.29
N ILE A 115 5.56 -2.12 -3.16
CA ILE A 115 4.11 -2.33 -3.28
C ILE A 115 3.72 -2.74 -4.70
N VAL A 116 4.25 -2.08 -5.73
CA VAL A 116 3.92 -2.37 -7.14
C VAL A 116 4.48 -3.72 -7.56
N GLU A 117 5.71 -4.07 -7.16
CA GLU A 117 6.28 -5.40 -7.37
C GLU A 117 5.40 -6.47 -6.72
N THR A 118 4.98 -6.25 -5.47
CA THR A 118 4.06 -7.12 -4.75
C THR A 118 2.70 -7.27 -5.45
N LEU A 119 2.07 -6.15 -5.85
CA LEU A 119 0.75 -6.19 -6.49
C LEU A 119 0.83 -6.94 -7.83
N LYS A 120 1.91 -6.77 -8.59
CA LYS A 120 2.15 -7.53 -9.82
C LYS A 120 2.31 -9.03 -9.58
N GLU A 121 2.91 -9.44 -8.45
CA GLU A 121 2.99 -10.85 -8.06
C GLU A 121 1.63 -11.43 -7.66
N LEU A 122 0.76 -10.62 -7.04
CA LEU A 122 -0.58 -11.02 -6.61
C LEU A 122 -1.63 -11.03 -7.75
N GLU A 123 -1.36 -10.35 -8.87
CA GLU A 123 -2.20 -10.33 -10.07
C GLU A 123 -1.87 -11.44 -11.09
N LYS A 124 -0.88 -12.31 -10.82
CA LYS A 124 -0.61 -13.54 -11.59
C LYS A 124 -1.55 -14.67 -11.22
#